data_AF-A0A7V9K2L0-F1
#
_entry.id   AF-A0A7V9K2L0-F1
#
_cell.length_a   1.000
_cell.length_b   1.000
_cell.length_c   1.000
_cell.angle_alpha   90.00
_cell.angle_beta   90.00
_cell.angle_gamma   90.00
#
_symmetry.space_group_name_H-M   'P 1'
#
loop_
_entity.id
_entity.type
_entity.pdbx_description
1 polymer ?
#
loop_
_entity_poly.entity_id
_entity_poly.type
_entity_poly.pdbx_seq_one_letter_code
_entity_poly.pdbx_strand_id
1 'polypeptide(L)'
;MTLTKYKQKRKFQETPEPSGKKNPTTNHRFVVQRHHASRLHYDLRLELDGVLKSWAVPKGPSLNPKDKRLAMMVEDHPVDYISFEGEIPKGNYGAGMVIIWDKGTFTPINEKSEPITDKQALAALKKGQLKFHVKGKRLKGEFALVKIKNNQSSGDPWLLVKHRDDDAVDKKYNSEDFVTSQDKNAGEKKKEAPDPPRPRVNIRFPKSSMKLTQYQKPMLATLTDNPFDDKEWIFEIKWDGYRAVAEVTGGNVKFYSRNGLSFLEKFAVITESLQKIKHNVVLDGEVVLLNDNQPDFQKLQQYEDNYHLPLVYYVFDLLNLDGKDLKTLPLVDRKEILKKLTDKINDPVIRYSDHIEEKGKAFFEMARNKNLEGIIAKKADSEYANGYRSKQWLKIKYQLNREAIIAGYTKPRGSRKHFGALILAQYEKNKLVYIGHTGTGFNQQMLKDLYQKMQPLVIEKSPFSEKIKTNMPVTWLKPNLVCQVNFTEATEDGKLRHPVYMGLREDKNFKEVEKETEEPLKNLSMKTVSKKSVSKALPKKKDAKKEVVKAIKKTAVKSSTKPTAAKSTKKPASSKEINHKKLKKSTSELVSPDDKGDKTILVEKR
;
A
#
# COMPACT_ATOMS: atom_id res chain seq x y z
N MET A 1 -10.16 14.05 -38.32
CA MET A 1 -8.87 14.69 -37.95
C MET A 1 -8.66 14.54 -36.46
N THR A 2 -7.50 14.05 -35.99
CA THR A 2 -7.30 13.73 -34.55
C THR A 2 -5.92 14.01 -33.95
N LEU A 3 -4.84 14.10 -34.74
CA LEU A 3 -3.49 14.43 -34.22
C LEU A 3 -3.35 15.83 -33.59
N THR A 4 -4.39 16.67 -33.66
CA THR A 4 -4.40 18.04 -33.09
C THR A 4 -4.02 18.05 -31.61
N LYS A 5 -4.60 17.15 -30.79
CA LYS A 5 -4.29 17.05 -29.35
C LYS A 5 -2.85 16.59 -29.07
N TYR A 6 -2.29 15.75 -29.95
CA TYR A 6 -0.89 15.35 -29.87
C TYR A 6 0.04 16.55 -30.14
N LYS A 7 -0.20 17.27 -31.25
CA LYS A 7 0.61 18.44 -31.63
C LYS A 7 0.50 19.61 -30.66
N GLN A 8 -0.67 19.84 -30.05
CA GLN A 8 -0.86 20.85 -29.00
C GLN A 8 -0.07 20.55 -27.70
N LYS A 9 0.27 19.28 -27.43
CA LYS A 9 0.98 18.86 -26.22
C LYS A 9 2.50 18.83 -26.35
N ARG A 10 3.05 18.83 -27.57
CA ARG A 10 4.50 18.71 -27.82
C ARG A 10 5.07 20.02 -28.34
N LYS A 11 6.28 20.33 -27.90
CA LYS A 11 7.11 21.38 -28.48
C LYS A 11 8.18 20.72 -29.37
N PHE A 12 7.91 20.52 -30.65
CA PHE A 12 8.81 19.75 -31.54
C PHE A 12 10.21 20.35 -31.77
N GLN A 13 10.50 21.54 -31.23
CA GLN A 13 11.86 22.12 -31.16
C GLN A 13 12.61 21.77 -29.86
N GLU A 14 11.92 21.20 -28.86
CA GLU A 14 12.44 20.83 -27.53
C GLU A 14 12.34 19.31 -27.24
N THR A 15 11.76 18.50 -28.14
CA THR A 15 11.59 17.04 -28.01
C THR A 15 12.00 16.30 -29.29
N PRO A 16 12.65 15.11 -29.21
CA PRO A 16 12.94 14.26 -30.37
C PRO A 16 11.72 13.44 -30.83
N GLU A 17 10.55 13.59 -30.21
CA GLU A 17 9.31 12.93 -30.66
C GLU A 17 8.91 13.36 -32.09
N PRO A 18 8.54 12.44 -32.99
CA PRO A 18 8.17 12.79 -34.36
C PRO A 18 6.87 13.62 -34.40
N SER A 19 6.89 14.74 -35.13
CA SER A 19 5.70 15.59 -35.30
C SER A 19 4.64 14.96 -36.22
N GLY A 20 5.10 14.25 -37.24
CA GLY A 20 4.36 13.32 -38.11
C GLY A 20 3.16 13.89 -38.88
N LYS A 21 2.54 13.02 -39.68
CA LYS A 21 1.21 13.24 -40.30
C LYS A 21 0.33 12.01 -40.04
N LYS A 22 -0.95 12.09 -40.38
CA LYS A 22 -1.79 10.89 -40.51
C LYS A 22 -1.40 10.23 -41.83
N ASN A 23 -1.16 8.92 -41.81
CA ASN A 23 -0.89 8.17 -43.03
C ASN A 23 -2.20 7.86 -43.77
N PRO A 24 -2.18 7.78 -45.12
CA PRO A 24 -3.37 7.44 -45.91
C PRO A 24 -3.73 5.95 -45.79
N THR A 25 -2.75 5.09 -45.49
CA THR A 25 -2.90 3.65 -45.29
C THR A 25 -2.67 3.26 -43.82
N THR A 26 -3.11 2.05 -43.46
CA THR A 26 -2.75 1.38 -42.20
C THR A 26 -2.10 0.03 -42.53
N ASN A 27 -1.06 -0.31 -41.76
CA ASN A 27 -0.37 -1.59 -41.87
C ASN A 27 -0.67 -2.53 -40.68
N HIS A 28 -1.68 -2.21 -39.86
CA HIS A 28 -2.08 -2.92 -38.63
C HIS A 28 -0.89 -3.36 -37.76
N ARG A 29 0.11 -2.49 -37.58
CA ARG A 29 1.22 -2.74 -36.65
C ARG A 29 0.82 -2.36 -35.24
N PHE A 30 1.44 -3.01 -34.26
CA PHE A 30 1.40 -2.59 -32.86
C PHE A 30 2.80 -2.38 -32.31
N VAL A 31 2.88 -1.53 -31.29
CA VAL A 31 4.04 -1.43 -30.40
C VAL A 31 3.55 -1.37 -28.96
N VAL A 32 4.36 -1.92 -28.06
CA VAL A 32 4.28 -1.65 -26.63
C VAL A 32 5.57 -0.95 -26.23
N GLN A 33 5.48 0.32 -25.83
CA GLN A 33 6.62 1.11 -25.36
C GLN A 33 6.66 1.13 -23.83
N ARG A 34 7.78 0.72 -23.24
CA ARG A 34 8.06 0.92 -21.82
C ARG A 34 8.47 2.38 -21.61
N HIS A 35 7.65 3.14 -20.90
CA HIS A 35 7.85 4.57 -20.67
C HIS A 35 8.22 4.84 -19.21
N HIS A 36 9.49 5.17 -18.98
CA HIS A 36 10.02 5.59 -17.68
C HIS A 36 9.87 7.11 -17.52
N ALA A 37 8.61 7.56 -17.45
CA ALA A 37 8.23 8.93 -17.14
C ALA A 37 8.25 9.20 -15.62
N SER A 38 7.49 10.20 -15.13
CA SER A 38 7.29 10.45 -13.69
C SER A 38 6.75 9.25 -12.91
N ARG A 39 6.02 8.35 -13.58
CA ARG A 39 5.66 7.00 -13.13
C ARG A 39 5.91 6.03 -14.29
N LEU A 40 6.51 4.87 -14.02
CA LEU A 40 6.72 3.81 -15.02
C LEU A 40 5.37 3.27 -15.50
N HIS A 41 5.21 3.16 -16.82
CA HIS A 41 4.04 2.56 -17.46
C HIS A 41 4.41 1.98 -18.84
N TYR A 42 3.44 1.34 -19.48
CA TYR A 42 3.58 0.73 -20.80
C TYR A 42 2.53 1.28 -21.77
N ASP A 43 2.96 2.00 -22.80
CA ASP A 43 2.05 2.45 -23.84
C ASP A 43 1.79 1.34 -24.84
N LEU A 44 0.60 0.73 -24.80
CA LEU A 44 0.09 -0.11 -25.88
C LEU A 44 -0.44 0.80 -26.99
N ARG A 45 0.05 0.60 -28.22
CA ARG A 45 -0.30 1.43 -29.37
C ARG A 45 -0.66 0.56 -30.57
N LEU A 46 -1.83 0.80 -31.16
CA LEU A 46 -2.40 0.06 -32.29
C LEU A 46 -2.56 0.99 -33.51
N GLU A 47 -1.97 0.65 -34.64
CA GLU A 47 -2.12 1.39 -35.91
C GLU A 47 -3.48 1.15 -36.55
N LEU A 48 -4.37 2.14 -36.46
CA LEU A 48 -5.75 2.08 -36.97
C LEU A 48 -6.18 3.47 -37.43
N ASP A 49 -6.85 3.58 -38.58
CA ASP A 49 -7.20 4.86 -39.20
C ASP A 49 -5.98 5.79 -39.43
N GLY A 50 -4.84 5.21 -39.85
CA GLY A 50 -3.62 5.96 -40.20
C GLY A 50 -2.94 6.70 -39.04
N VAL A 51 -3.23 6.30 -37.80
CA VAL A 51 -2.67 6.84 -36.55
C VAL A 51 -2.54 5.74 -35.49
N LEU A 52 -1.76 5.99 -34.43
CA LEU A 52 -1.62 5.07 -33.30
C LEU A 52 -2.65 5.36 -32.20
N LYS A 53 -3.69 4.52 -32.11
CA LYS A 53 -4.61 4.49 -30.98
C LYS A 53 -3.84 3.98 -29.76
N SER A 54 -3.79 4.76 -28.68
CA SER A 54 -2.77 4.62 -27.64
C SER A 54 -3.37 4.53 -26.24
N TRP A 55 -2.87 3.60 -25.41
CA TRP A 55 -3.28 3.41 -24.02
C TRP A 55 -2.07 3.23 -23.10
N ALA A 56 -1.98 4.03 -22.03
CA ALA A 56 -1.01 3.86 -20.96
C ALA A 56 -1.49 2.75 -19.99
N VAL A 57 -0.73 1.67 -19.88
CA VAL A 57 -1.01 0.47 -19.07
C VAL A 57 -0.02 0.42 -17.89
N PRO A 58 -0.37 0.88 -16.67
CA PRO A 58 0.62 1.09 -15.60
C PRO A 58 1.34 -0.17 -15.09
N LYS A 59 0.67 -1.33 -15.14
CA LYS A 59 1.27 -2.63 -14.78
C LYS A 59 1.80 -3.42 -15.99
N GLY A 60 1.71 -2.84 -17.19
CA GLY A 60 1.96 -3.52 -18.45
C GLY A 60 0.94 -4.61 -18.82
N PRO A 61 0.94 -5.05 -20.09
CA PRO A 61 0.09 -6.12 -20.60
C PRO A 61 0.40 -7.48 -19.93
N SER A 62 -0.51 -8.45 -20.08
CA SER A 62 -0.35 -9.79 -19.51
C SER A 62 -0.77 -10.88 -20.49
N LEU A 63 -0.12 -12.04 -20.43
CA LEU A 63 -0.60 -13.28 -21.06
C LEU A 63 -1.50 -14.12 -20.14
N ASN A 64 -1.82 -13.66 -18.92
CA ASN A 64 -2.74 -14.36 -18.02
C ASN A 64 -4.18 -13.81 -18.14
N PRO A 65 -5.18 -14.62 -18.54
CA PRO A 65 -6.58 -14.17 -18.68
C PRO A 65 -7.23 -13.66 -17.39
N LYS A 66 -6.68 -14.03 -16.20
CA LYS A 66 -7.17 -13.55 -14.90
C LYS A 66 -6.74 -12.11 -14.61
N ASP A 67 -5.73 -11.60 -15.31
CA ASP A 67 -5.20 -10.25 -15.15
C ASP A 67 -6.03 -9.19 -15.92
N LYS A 68 -6.96 -8.55 -15.21
CA LYS A 68 -7.66 -7.35 -15.72
C LYS A 68 -6.74 -6.13 -15.59
N ARG A 69 -6.02 -5.75 -16.65
CA ARG A 69 -5.03 -4.65 -16.63
C ARG A 69 -5.69 -3.31 -16.96
N LEU A 70 -5.58 -2.32 -16.08
CA LEU A 70 -6.04 -0.95 -16.36
C LEU A 70 -5.22 -0.35 -17.52
N ALA A 71 -5.93 0.21 -18.49
CA ALA A 71 -5.38 0.84 -19.69
C ALA A 71 -6.04 2.22 -19.88
N MET A 72 -5.31 3.30 -19.63
CA MET A 72 -5.83 4.67 -19.76
C MET A 72 -5.62 5.15 -21.20
N MET A 73 -6.69 5.40 -21.94
CA MET A 73 -6.58 5.89 -23.32
C MET A 73 -6.04 7.33 -23.34
N VAL A 74 -5.05 7.57 -24.19
CA VAL A 74 -4.44 8.89 -24.43
C VAL A 74 -4.73 9.33 -25.87
N GLU A 75 -4.26 10.51 -26.27
CA GLU A 75 -4.44 10.99 -27.64
C GLU A 75 -3.83 10.07 -28.71
N ASP A 76 -4.40 10.12 -29.92
CA ASP A 76 -3.81 9.51 -31.12
C ASP A 76 -2.39 10.04 -31.35
N HIS A 77 -1.41 9.16 -31.52
CA HIS A 77 -0.03 9.53 -31.89
C HIS A 77 0.21 9.30 -33.40
N PRO A 78 1.15 10.00 -34.07
CA PRO A 78 1.48 9.72 -35.47
C PRO A 78 2.07 8.33 -35.62
N VAL A 79 1.92 7.74 -36.81
CA VAL A 79 2.41 6.36 -37.10
C VAL A 79 3.92 6.26 -36.93
N ASP A 80 4.66 7.32 -37.25
CA ASP A 80 6.11 7.43 -37.12
C ASP A 80 6.61 7.23 -35.67
N TYR A 81 5.74 7.42 -34.67
CA TYR A 81 6.04 7.18 -33.26
C TYR A 81 6.20 5.68 -32.92
N ILE A 82 5.79 4.77 -33.82
CA ILE A 82 5.86 3.31 -33.61
C ILE A 82 7.30 2.79 -33.49
N SER A 83 8.25 3.53 -34.05
CA SER A 83 9.70 3.26 -34.00
C SER A 83 10.47 4.21 -33.07
N PHE A 84 9.78 5.01 -32.25
CA PHE A 84 10.43 5.96 -31.35
C PHE A 84 11.00 5.25 -30.11
N GLU A 85 12.30 5.46 -29.87
CA GLU A 85 13.03 5.09 -28.65
C GLU A 85 14.00 6.23 -28.30
N GLY A 86 14.14 6.58 -27.02
CA GLY A 86 14.98 7.68 -26.57
C GLY A 86 14.48 8.41 -25.33
N GLU A 87 15.25 9.42 -24.91
CA GLU A 87 14.93 10.28 -23.77
C GLU A 87 14.10 11.49 -24.23
N ILE A 88 12.86 11.61 -23.77
CA ILE A 88 12.03 12.81 -23.95
C ILE A 88 12.51 13.87 -22.93
N PRO A 89 13.05 15.03 -23.36
CA PRO A 89 13.73 15.96 -22.46
C PRO A 89 12.83 16.57 -21.38
N LYS A 90 13.39 16.73 -20.18
CA LYS A 90 12.69 17.27 -19.00
C LYS A 90 12.12 18.67 -19.28
N GLY A 91 10.79 18.77 -19.22
CA GLY A 91 10.02 19.99 -19.50
C GLY A 91 8.94 19.76 -20.55
N ASN A 92 9.14 18.76 -21.43
CA ASN A 92 8.14 18.30 -22.38
C ASN A 92 7.07 17.42 -21.72
N TYR A 93 5.92 17.33 -22.38
CA TYR A 93 4.87 16.38 -22.03
C TYR A 93 5.38 14.95 -22.22
N GLY A 94 5.29 14.11 -21.19
CA GLY A 94 5.83 12.75 -21.24
C GLY A 94 7.35 12.65 -21.04
N ALA A 95 8.01 13.67 -20.48
CA ALA A 95 9.44 13.61 -20.18
C ALA A 95 9.86 12.34 -19.41
N GLY A 96 10.85 11.61 -19.94
CA GLY A 96 11.25 10.28 -19.49
C GLY A 96 11.88 9.45 -20.61
N MET A 97 12.41 8.27 -20.28
CA MET A 97 12.99 7.34 -21.27
C MET A 97 11.91 6.44 -21.87
N VAL A 98 11.86 6.36 -23.21
CA VAL A 98 10.97 5.47 -23.98
C VAL A 98 11.80 4.37 -24.63
N ILE A 99 11.39 3.11 -24.47
CA ILE A 99 12.06 1.91 -25.01
C ILE A 99 10.98 0.97 -25.56
N ILE A 100 11.20 0.33 -26.71
CA ILE A 100 10.26 -0.64 -27.27
C ILE A 100 10.35 -1.96 -26.48
N TRP A 101 9.26 -2.32 -25.81
CA TRP A 101 9.13 -3.56 -25.06
C TRP A 101 8.70 -4.73 -25.96
N ASP A 102 7.78 -4.49 -26.88
CA ASP A 102 7.41 -5.46 -27.92
C ASP A 102 6.86 -4.74 -29.16
N LYS A 103 6.93 -5.38 -30.33
CA LYS A 103 6.36 -4.87 -31.58
C LYS A 103 5.99 -6.03 -32.51
N GLY A 104 5.01 -5.80 -33.38
CA GLY A 104 4.54 -6.80 -34.33
C GLY A 104 3.34 -6.32 -35.12
N THR A 105 2.53 -7.25 -35.62
CA THR A 105 1.22 -6.95 -36.22
C THR A 105 0.08 -7.30 -35.26
N PHE A 106 -1.05 -6.63 -35.44
CA PHE A 106 -2.32 -7.01 -34.84
C PHE A 106 -3.36 -7.22 -35.93
N THR A 107 -4.50 -7.77 -35.57
CA THR A 107 -5.66 -7.91 -36.46
C THR A 107 -6.91 -7.61 -35.63
N PRO A 108 -7.69 -6.56 -35.96
CA PRO A 108 -9.00 -6.36 -35.36
C PRO A 108 -9.89 -7.58 -35.65
N ILE A 109 -10.59 -8.10 -34.65
CA ILE A 109 -11.48 -9.27 -34.80
C ILE A 109 -12.87 -9.00 -34.21
N ASN A 110 -13.87 -9.77 -34.66
CA ASN A 110 -15.20 -9.77 -34.09
C ASN A 110 -15.31 -10.73 -32.88
N GLU A 111 -16.52 -11.13 -32.50
CA GLU A 111 -16.74 -11.99 -31.35
C GLU A 111 -16.49 -13.49 -31.60
N LYS A 112 -16.42 -13.90 -32.87
CA LYS A 112 -16.08 -15.24 -33.36
C LYS A 112 -14.60 -15.36 -33.78
N SER A 113 -13.78 -14.35 -33.44
CA SER A 113 -12.38 -14.23 -33.84
C SER A 113 -12.10 -14.06 -35.35
N GLU A 114 -13.14 -13.75 -36.14
CA GLU A 114 -13.03 -13.44 -37.56
C GLU A 114 -12.50 -11.99 -37.75
N PRO A 115 -11.56 -11.72 -38.68
CA PRO A 115 -11.05 -10.36 -38.94
C PRO A 115 -12.12 -9.34 -39.34
N ILE A 116 -11.97 -8.09 -38.89
CA ILE A 116 -12.88 -6.98 -39.23
C ILE A 116 -12.16 -5.77 -39.84
N THR A 117 -12.89 -5.01 -40.65
CA THR A 117 -12.40 -3.78 -41.30
C THR A 117 -12.12 -2.65 -40.30
N ASP A 118 -11.25 -1.69 -40.66
CA ASP A 118 -11.03 -0.46 -39.90
C ASP A 118 -12.34 0.26 -39.53
N LYS A 119 -13.30 0.32 -40.45
CA LYS A 119 -14.61 0.95 -40.23
C LYS A 119 -15.38 0.27 -39.08
N GLN A 120 -15.33 -1.06 -39.00
CA GLN A 120 -15.93 -1.84 -37.92
C GLN A 120 -15.12 -1.71 -36.61
N ALA A 121 -13.79 -1.79 -36.68
CA ALA A 121 -12.91 -1.64 -35.51
C ALA A 121 -13.04 -0.24 -34.85
N LEU A 122 -13.12 0.82 -35.65
CA LEU A 122 -13.40 2.19 -35.18
C LEU A 122 -14.81 2.32 -34.57
N ALA A 123 -15.81 1.66 -35.15
CA ALA A 123 -17.17 1.65 -34.60
C ALA A 123 -17.23 0.89 -33.26
N ALA A 124 -16.49 -0.21 -33.14
CA ALA A 124 -16.35 -0.95 -31.89
C ALA A 124 -15.63 -0.09 -30.82
N LEU A 125 -14.51 0.54 -31.15
CA LEU A 125 -13.82 1.48 -30.26
C LEU A 125 -14.74 2.62 -29.79
N LYS A 126 -15.56 3.20 -30.68
CA LYS A 126 -16.56 4.21 -30.30
C LYS A 126 -17.66 3.67 -29.36
N LYS A 127 -18.06 2.40 -29.52
CA LYS A 127 -18.97 1.70 -28.59
C LYS A 127 -18.30 1.34 -27.25
N GLY A 128 -16.97 1.43 -27.15
CA GLY A 128 -16.20 1.13 -25.96
C GLY A 128 -15.66 -0.30 -25.88
N GLN A 129 -15.45 -0.99 -27.00
CA GLN A 129 -14.89 -2.34 -27.02
C GLN A 129 -14.05 -2.58 -28.28
N LEU A 130 -12.90 -3.23 -28.17
CA LEU A 130 -12.14 -3.73 -29.31
C LEU A 130 -11.54 -5.09 -28.97
N LYS A 131 -11.91 -6.13 -29.71
CA LYS A 131 -11.19 -7.41 -29.72
C LYS A 131 -10.13 -7.36 -30.83
N PHE A 132 -8.95 -7.91 -30.56
CA PHE A 132 -7.86 -7.98 -31.52
C PHE A 132 -6.91 -9.15 -31.20
N HIS A 133 -6.43 -9.82 -32.23
CA HIS A 133 -5.32 -10.78 -32.14
C HIS A 133 -4.00 -10.03 -32.33
N VAL A 134 -2.92 -10.43 -31.63
CA VAL A 134 -1.57 -9.85 -31.80
C VAL A 134 -0.52 -10.91 -32.13
N LYS A 135 0.48 -10.54 -32.92
CA LYS A 135 1.63 -11.37 -33.29
C LYS A 135 2.93 -10.59 -33.07
N GLY A 136 3.37 -10.54 -31.82
CA GLY A 136 4.64 -9.96 -31.40
C GLY A 136 5.64 -10.99 -30.88
N LYS A 137 6.72 -10.52 -30.27
CA LYS A 137 7.74 -11.37 -29.63
C LYS A 137 7.36 -11.75 -28.19
N ARG A 138 6.54 -10.94 -27.51
CA ARG A 138 6.15 -11.13 -26.10
C ARG A 138 4.64 -11.22 -25.91
N LEU A 139 3.85 -10.48 -26.70
CA LEU A 139 2.41 -10.66 -26.78
C LEU A 139 2.04 -11.49 -28.00
N LYS A 140 1.16 -12.45 -27.79
CA LYS A 140 0.57 -13.31 -28.81
C LYS A 140 -0.89 -13.62 -28.44
N GLY A 141 -1.64 -14.19 -29.38
CA GLY A 141 -3.04 -14.55 -29.18
C GLY A 141 -3.98 -13.34 -29.08
N GLU A 142 -5.16 -13.57 -28.56
CA GLU A 142 -6.26 -12.62 -28.50
C GLU A 142 -6.29 -11.76 -27.23
N PHE A 143 -6.68 -10.50 -27.42
CA PHE A 143 -6.89 -9.49 -26.39
C PHE A 143 -8.21 -8.74 -26.61
N ALA A 144 -8.78 -8.25 -25.52
CA ALA A 144 -9.89 -7.31 -25.53
C ALA A 144 -9.51 -6.03 -24.78
N LEU A 145 -9.79 -4.88 -25.39
CA LEU A 145 -9.88 -3.58 -24.73
C LEU A 145 -11.36 -3.28 -24.48
N VAL A 146 -11.75 -3.10 -23.22
CA VAL A 146 -13.15 -2.80 -22.81
C VAL A 146 -13.19 -1.51 -21.99
N LYS A 147 -13.92 -0.50 -22.47
CA LYS A 147 -14.06 0.80 -21.81
C LYS A 147 -14.92 0.68 -20.56
N ILE A 148 -14.44 1.22 -19.45
CA ILE A 148 -15.17 1.22 -18.19
C ILE A 148 -16.21 2.36 -18.26
N LYS A 149 -17.49 2.00 -18.38
CA LYS A 149 -18.61 2.97 -18.32
C LYS A 149 -18.79 3.46 -16.88
N ASN A 150 -18.14 4.57 -16.54
CA ASN A 150 -18.37 5.30 -15.29
C ASN A 150 -18.26 6.82 -15.53
N ASN A 151 -19.36 7.55 -15.29
CA ASN A 151 -19.48 8.98 -15.56
C ASN A 151 -18.63 9.88 -14.65
N GLN A 152 -17.91 9.32 -13.67
CA GLN A 152 -17.14 10.06 -12.65
C GLN A 152 -15.61 9.92 -12.79
N SER A 153 -15.11 9.23 -13.82
CA SER A 153 -13.66 9.02 -14.02
C SER A 153 -12.99 10.17 -14.77
N SER A 154 -11.97 10.81 -14.18
CA SER A 154 -11.20 11.85 -14.89
C SER A 154 -10.21 11.22 -15.88
N GLY A 155 -10.62 11.07 -17.14
CA GLY A 155 -9.84 10.45 -18.21
C GLY A 155 -10.73 9.54 -19.07
N ASP A 156 -10.11 8.63 -19.83
CA ASP A 156 -10.83 7.64 -20.64
C ASP A 156 -10.32 6.23 -20.27
N PRO A 157 -10.93 5.57 -19.26
CA PRO A 157 -10.41 4.34 -18.67
C PRO A 157 -10.93 3.06 -19.36
N TRP A 158 -10.01 2.14 -19.64
CA TRP A 158 -10.29 0.82 -20.24
C TRP A 158 -9.65 -0.30 -19.41
N LEU A 159 -10.14 -1.52 -19.61
CA LEU A 159 -9.46 -2.75 -19.21
C LEU A 159 -8.88 -3.42 -20.46
N LEU A 160 -7.58 -3.69 -20.45
CA LEU A 160 -6.92 -4.64 -21.32
C LEU A 160 -7.00 -6.03 -20.66
N VAL A 161 -7.56 -7.00 -21.36
CA VAL A 161 -7.77 -8.38 -20.89
C VAL A 161 -7.27 -9.35 -21.95
N LYS A 162 -6.51 -10.36 -21.54
CA LYS A 162 -6.09 -11.48 -22.40
C LYS A 162 -7.24 -12.48 -22.52
N HIS A 163 -7.59 -12.91 -23.72
CA HIS A 163 -8.51 -14.04 -23.92
C HIS A 163 -7.81 -15.37 -23.61
N ARG A 164 -8.56 -16.39 -23.16
CA ARG A 164 -8.00 -17.73 -22.95
C ARG A 164 -7.95 -18.49 -24.29
N ASP A 165 -6.74 -18.64 -24.80
CA ASP A 165 -6.34 -19.34 -26.02
C ASP A 165 -4.98 -20.04 -25.77
N ASP A 166 -4.37 -20.61 -26.81
CA ASP A 166 -3.12 -21.40 -26.70
C ASP A 166 -1.88 -20.57 -26.30
N ASP A 167 -1.92 -19.24 -26.44
CA ASP A 167 -0.87 -18.31 -25.99
C ASP A 167 -1.09 -17.82 -24.53
N ALA A 168 -2.18 -18.23 -23.88
CA ALA A 168 -2.50 -17.84 -22.52
C ALA A 168 -1.69 -18.63 -21.47
N VAL A 169 -1.33 -17.97 -20.36
CA VAL A 169 -0.62 -18.61 -19.24
C VAL A 169 -1.37 -18.47 -17.91
N ASP A 170 -1.54 -19.57 -17.17
CA ASP A 170 -2.21 -19.53 -15.87
C ASP A 170 -1.31 -19.01 -14.71
N LYS A 171 0.01 -18.93 -14.93
CA LYS A 171 1.00 -18.40 -13.95
C LYS A 171 0.93 -16.88 -13.82
N LYS A 172 1.36 -16.36 -12.66
CA LYS A 172 1.54 -14.91 -12.43
C LYS A 172 2.47 -14.31 -13.48
N TYR A 173 2.10 -13.16 -14.06
CA TYR A 173 2.80 -12.54 -15.18
C TYR A 173 3.11 -11.06 -14.89
N ASN A 174 4.31 -10.60 -15.22
CA ASN A 174 4.74 -9.21 -15.06
C ASN A 174 5.60 -8.76 -16.25
N SER A 175 5.29 -7.61 -16.85
CA SER A 175 5.99 -7.14 -18.06
C SER A 175 7.45 -6.78 -17.77
N GLU A 176 7.78 -6.33 -16.56
CA GLU A 176 9.18 -6.05 -16.17
C GLU A 176 10.06 -7.30 -16.14
N ASP A 177 9.51 -8.51 -16.04
CA ASP A 177 10.30 -9.76 -16.01
C ASP A 177 11.03 -9.99 -17.34
N PHE A 178 10.50 -9.43 -18.43
CA PHE A 178 11.05 -9.54 -19.80
C PHE A 178 11.98 -8.36 -20.18
N VAL A 179 12.19 -7.40 -19.28
CA VAL A 179 13.01 -6.20 -19.55
C VAL A 179 14.45 -6.42 -19.09
N THR A 180 15.44 -6.11 -19.93
CA THR A 180 16.84 -6.32 -19.58
C THR A 180 17.31 -5.35 -18.49
N SER A 181 18.39 -5.71 -17.79
CA SER A 181 19.04 -4.82 -16.83
C SER A 181 19.56 -3.53 -17.48
N GLN A 182 19.88 -3.56 -18.78
CA GLN A 182 20.31 -2.37 -19.53
C GLN A 182 19.13 -1.42 -19.75
N ASP A 183 17.97 -1.91 -20.20
CA ASP A 183 16.77 -1.11 -20.45
C ASP A 183 16.17 -0.55 -19.14
N LYS A 184 16.29 -1.31 -18.05
CA LYS A 184 15.98 -0.84 -16.69
C LYS A 184 16.87 0.35 -16.31
N ASN A 185 18.19 0.20 -16.46
CA ASN A 185 19.17 1.24 -16.14
C ASN A 185 19.13 2.46 -17.07
N ALA A 186 18.69 2.31 -18.32
CA ALA A 186 18.57 3.41 -19.28
C ALA A 186 17.57 4.47 -18.81
N GLY A 187 16.46 4.05 -18.18
CA GLY A 187 15.52 4.97 -17.53
C GLY A 187 16.06 5.67 -16.27
N GLU A 188 17.14 5.17 -15.68
CA GLU A 188 17.73 5.74 -14.44
C GLU A 188 18.92 6.67 -14.70
N LYS A 189 19.45 6.75 -15.94
CA LYS A 189 20.76 7.38 -16.24
C LYS A 189 20.68 8.61 -17.15
N LYS A 190 20.26 9.75 -16.59
CA LYS A 190 20.91 11.06 -16.84
C LYS A 190 20.48 12.15 -15.85
N LYS A 191 21.43 12.62 -15.03
CA LYS A 191 21.36 13.87 -14.25
C LYS A 191 22.79 14.40 -14.06
N GLU A 192 23.27 15.13 -15.05
CA GLU A 192 24.53 15.86 -14.96
C GLU A 192 24.35 17.20 -14.22
N ALA A 193 25.46 17.90 -13.97
CA ALA A 193 25.67 18.56 -12.68
C ALA A 193 25.41 20.08 -12.67
N PRO A 194 25.18 20.65 -11.47
CA PRO A 194 25.36 22.07 -11.19
C PRO A 194 26.65 22.36 -10.40
N ASP A 195 27.50 23.20 -10.99
CA ASP A 195 28.47 24.13 -10.36
C ASP A 195 29.73 23.63 -9.59
N PRO A 196 30.79 24.48 -9.53
CA PRO A 196 32.15 24.08 -9.13
C PRO A 196 32.34 23.81 -7.61
N PRO A 197 33.41 23.07 -7.25
CA PRO A 197 33.56 22.49 -5.92
C PRO A 197 33.84 23.52 -4.82
N ARG A 198 33.01 23.49 -3.76
CA ARG A 198 33.30 24.09 -2.44
C ARG A 198 33.85 23.00 -1.49
N PRO A 199 34.58 23.37 -0.41
CA PRO A 199 35.67 22.52 0.11
C PRO A 199 35.21 21.21 0.75
N ARG A 200 36.11 20.21 0.67
CA ARG A 200 35.92 18.87 1.26
C ARG A 200 35.94 18.95 2.79
N VAL A 201 34.78 19.06 3.43
CA VAL A 201 34.67 18.81 4.88
C VAL A 201 34.91 17.32 5.14
N ASN A 202 35.93 17.01 5.93
CA ASN A 202 36.44 15.65 6.11
C ASN A 202 35.63 14.89 7.18
N ILE A 203 34.36 14.59 6.88
CA ILE A 203 33.44 13.92 7.82
C ILE A 203 33.84 12.44 7.99
N ARG A 204 34.60 12.16 9.04
CA ARG A 204 34.72 10.81 9.62
C ARG A 204 33.35 10.40 10.14
N PHE A 205 32.86 9.21 9.76
CA PHE A 205 31.61 8.67 10.28
C PHE A 205 31.83 8.08 11.69
N PRO A 206 31.23 8.63 12.76
CA PRO A 206 31.11 7.89 14.01
C PRO A 206 30.14 6.72 13.83
N LYS A 207 30.40 5.59 14.49
CA LYS A 207 29.41 4.52 14.63
C LYS A 207 28.28 5.01 15.55
N SER A 208 27.18 5.51 14.98
CA SER A 208 26.08 6.06 15.77
C SER A 208 25.16 4.98 16.31
N SER A 209 24.85 5.03 17.60
CA SER A 209 24.04 4.08 18.35
C SER A 209 22.63 4.60 18.55
N MET A 210 21.72 4.27 17.62
CA MET A 210 20.30 4.56 17.74
C MET A 210 19.67 3.70 18.85
N LYS A 211 19.66 4.22 20.09
CA LYS A 211 18.93 3.59 21.20
C LYS A 211 17.43 3.60 20.87
N LEU A 212 16.78 2.43 20.97
CA LEU A 212 15.33 2.30 20.87
C LEU A 212 14.68 3.24 21.91
N THR A 213 13.76 4.08 21.48
CA THR A 213 13.18 5.10 22.36
C THR A 213 12.20 4.46 23.35
N GLN A 214 11.80 5.16 24.41
CA GLN A 214 10.89 4.58 25.38
C GLN A 214 9.51 4.30 24.75
N TYR A 215 9.00 5.27 23.96
CA TYR A 215 7.72 5.23 23.23
C TYR A 215 7.58 6.50 22.37
N GLN A 216 7.15 6.37 21.10
CA GLN A 216 6.78 7.50 20.22
C GLN A 216 5.26 7.70 20.22
N LYS A 217 4.78 8.91 20.55
CA LYS A 217 3.36 9.27 20.45
C LYS A 217 2.97 9.62 18.99
N PRO A 218 2.01 8.94 18.35
CA PRO A 218 1.63 9.24 16.97
C PRO A 218 1.00 10.62 16.77
N MET A 219 1.15 11.19 15.57
CA MET A 219 0.43 12.37 15.10
C MET A 219 -1.05 12.03 14.83
N LEU A 220 -1.97 12.87 15.30
CA LEU A 220 -3.43 12.61 15.25
C LEU A 220 -4.14 13.54 14.26
N ALA A 221 -5.18 13.02 13.60
CA ALA A 221 -5.97 13.75 12.60
C ALA A 221 -7.22 14.43 13.21
N THR A 222 -7.59 15.57 12.63
CA THR A 222 -8.80 16.35 12.95
C THR A 222 -9.97 15.88 12.09
N LEU A 223 -11.20 15.82 12.62
CA LEU A 223 -12.38 15.50 11.83
C LEU A 223 -12.81 16.73 11.01
N THR A 224 -13.13 16.54 9.73
CA THR A 224 -13.69 17.60 8.88
C THR A 224 -14.90 17.08 8.11
N ASP A 225 -15.78 18.00 7.75
CA ASP A 225 -17.17 17.79 7.34
C ASP A 225 -17.32 17.28 5.90
N ASN A 226 -16.49 17.77 4.98
CA ASN A 226 -16.68 17.57 3.54
C ASN A 226 -15.39 17.15 2.81
N PRO A 227 -15.50 16.29 1.76
CA PRO A 227 -14.39 16.01 0.88
C PRO A 227 -14.06 17.21 -0.02
N PHE A 228 -12.76 17.48 -0.20
CA PHE A 228 -12.27 18.63 -0.96
C PHE A 228 -11.17 18.22 -1.95
N ASP A 229 -10.88 19.12 -2.89
CA ASP A 229 -9.74 19.00 -3.81
C ASP A 229 -8.82 20.20 -3.56
N ASP A 230 -7.53 19.97 -3.32
CA ASP A 230 -6.52 21.02 -3.05
C ASP A 230 -5.11 20.48 -3.38
N LYS A 231 -4.37 21.24 -4.19
CA LYS A 231 -3.02 20.92 -4.68
C LYS A 231 -1.96 20.86 -3.59
N GLU A 232 -2.20 21.51 -2.45
CA GLU A 232 -1.28 21.49 -1.31
C GLU A 232 -1.51 20.28 -0.39
N TRP A 233 -2.37 19.32 -0.79
CA TRP A 233 -2.70 18.13 -0.02
C TRP A 233 -2.53 16.85 -0.82
N ILE A 234 -2.22 15.79 -0.07
CA ILE A 234 -2.29 14.40 -0.53
C ILE A 234 -3.42 13.67 0.19
N PHE A 235 -4.01 12.67 -0.45
CA PHE A 235 -5.14 11.91 0.09
C PHE A 235 -4.80 10.42 0.11
N GLU A 236 -4.95 9.80 1.28
CA GLU A 236 -4.68 8.39 1.56
C GLU A 236 -5.97 7.66 1.96
N ILE A 237 -6.02 6.34 1.79
CA ILE A 237 -7.13 5.53 2.33
C ILE A 237 -7.13 5.67 3.86
N LYS A 238 -8.30 5.92 4.46
CA LYS A 238 -8.46 5.68 5.89
C LYS A 238 -8.68 4.18 6.08
N TRP A 239 -7.64 3.50 6.54
CA TRP A 239 -7.70 2.11 6.96
C TRP A 239 -8.43 2.02 8.30
N ASP A 240 -9.31 1.01 8.44
CA ASP A 240 -9.90 0.59 9.71
C ASP A 240 -9.08 -0.58 10.26
N GLY A 241 -8.67 -0.49 11.53
CA GLY A 241 -7.55 -1.28 12.03
C GLY A 241 -6.98 -0.79 13.36
N TYR A 242 -5.78 -1.26 13.69
CA TYR A 242 -5.02 -0.79 14.85
C TYR A 242 -3.82 0.06 14.44
N ARG A 243 -3.86 1.35 14.79
CA ARG A 243 -2.73 2.27 14.67
C ARG A 243 -1.53 1.74 15.46
N ALA A 244 -0.41 1.55 14.77
CA ALA A 244 0.80 1.01 15.34
C ALA A 244 2.05 1.80 14.92
N VAL A 245 3.09 1.72 15.75
CA VAL A 245 4.42 2.24 15.48
C VAL A 245 5.42 1.09 15.61
N ALA A 246 6.37 1.02 14.68
CA ALA A 246 7.47 0.07 14.71
C ALA A 246 8.81 0.79 14.79
N GLU A 247 9.59 0.54 15.83
CA GLU A 247 11.00 0.91 15.93
C GLU A 247 11.86 -0.33 15.67
N VAL A 248 12.74 -0.29 14.66
CA VAL A 248 13.69 -1.37 14.37
C VAL A 248 15.11 -0.84 14.53
N THR A 249 15.94 -1.51 15.33
CA THR A 249 17.38 -1.22 15.46
C THR A 249 18.18 -2.52 15.41
N GLY A 250 18.94 -2.73 14.34
CA GLY A 250 19.84 -3.88 14.19
C GLY A 250 19.12 -5.24 14.32
N GLY A 251 17.91 -5.36 13.79
CA GLY A 251 17.06 -6.55 13.91
C GLY A 251 16.20 -6.61 15.18
N ASN A 252 16.51 -5.83 16.22
CA ASN A 252 15.65 -5.70 17.40
C ASN A 252 14.43 -4.86 17.05
N VAL A 253 13.23 -5.35 17.35
CA VAL A 253 11.96 -4.68 17.04
C VAL A 253 11.25 -4.28 18.34
N LYS A 254 10.78 -3.03 18.41
CA LYS A 254 9.61 -2.66 19.22
C LYS A 254 8.45 -2.45 18.28
N PHE A 255 7.33 -3.13 18.52
CA PHE A 255 6.10 -2.92 17.78
C PHE A 255 4.97 -2.71 18.78
N TYR A 256 4.27 -1.58 18.70
CA TYR A 256 3.31 -1.18 19.71
C TYR A 256 2.14 -0.36 19.16
N SER A 257 1.01 -0.42 19.87
CA SER A 257 -0.20 0.34 19.57
C SER A 257 0.01 1.85 19.71
N ARG A 258 -0.97 2.65 19.25
CA ARG A 258 -1.04 4.09 19.48
C ARG A 258 -0.69 4.52 20.91
N ASN A 259 -1.05 3.72 21.92
CA ASN A 259 -0.86 4.02 23.35
C ASN A 259 0.26 3.19 24.02
N GLY A 260 1.13 2.54 23.24
CA GLY A 260 2.33 1.86 23.74
C GLY A 260 2.14 0.42 24.21
N LEU A 261 0.97 -0.19 24.03
CA LEU A 261 0.77 -1.62 24.28
C LEU A 261 1.57 -2.44 23.27
N SER A 262 2.28 -3.48 23.72
CA SER A 262 3.06 -4.35 22.83
C SER A 262 2.16 -5.09 21.84
N PHE A 263 2.59 -5.11 20.58
CA PHE A 263 2.00 -5.89 19.49
C PHE A 263 2.94 -7.00 18.99
N LEU A 264 4.10 -7.19 19.65
CA LEU A 264 5.15 -8.11 19.19
C LEU A 264 4.66 -9.56 19.03
N GLU A 265 3.94 -10.07 20.04
CA GLU A 265 3.39 -11.42 20.07
C GLU A 265 2.07 -11.51 19.30
N LYS A 266 1.09 -10.65 19.64
CA LYS A 266 -0.26 -10.64 19.02
C LYS A 266 -0.22 -10.55 17.49
N PHE A 267 0.80 -9.89 16.93
CA PHE A 267 0.99 -9.77 15.48
C PHE A 267 2.37 -10.29 15.02
N ALA A 268 2.79 -11.46 15.53
CA ALA A 268 4.09 -12.09 15.24
C ALA A 268 4.51 -12.07 13.75
N VAL A 269 3.59 -12.30 12.81
CA VAL A 269 3.85 -12.26 11.36
C VAL A 269 4.37 -10.89 10.87
N ILE A 270 3.87 -9.80 11.47
CA ILE A 270 4.41 -8.44 11.23
C ILE A 270 5.77 -8.29 11.93
N THR A 271 5.91 -8.75 13.17
CA THR A 271 7.16 -8.69 13.94
C THR A 271 8.33 -9.36 13.22
N GLU A 272 8.15 -10.59 12.72
CA GLU A 272 9.15 -11.29 11.90
C GLU A 272 9.53 -10.50 10.65
N SER A 273 8.56 -9.87 10.01
CA SER A 273 8.78 -9.09 8.79
C SER A 273 9.49 -7.76 9.09
N LEU A 274 9.27 -7.18 10.28
CA LEU A 274 10.02 -6.03 10.79
C LEU A 274 11.47 -6.40 11.14
N GLN A 275 11.72 -7.59 11.71
CA GLN A 275 13.07 -8.08 12.02
C GLN A 275 13.96 -8.21 10.76
N LYS A 276 13.35 -8.48 9.59
CA LYS A 276 14.04 -8.59 8.29
C LYS A 276 14.53 -7.23 7.76
N ILE A 277 14.13 -6.10 8.35
CA ILE A 277 14.54 -4.75 7.90
C ILE A 277 15.99 -4.46 8.32
N LYS A 278 16.86 -4.33 7.31
CA LYS A 278 18.32 -4.10 7.48
C LYS A 278 18.73 -2.66 7.83
N HIS A 279 17.76 -1.76 7.93
CA HIS A 279 17.94 -0.35 8.29
C HIS A 279 17.40 -0.09 9.68
N ASN A 280 17.99 0.87 10.40
CA ASN A 280 17.38 1.31 11.66
C ASN A 280 16.24 2.29 11.32
N VAL A 281 15.00 2.02 11.73
CA VAL A 281 13.83 2.77 11.26
C VAL A 281 12.82 3.02 12.37
N VAL A 282 12.04 4.10 12.21
CA VAL A 282 10.78 4.31 12.95
C VAL A 282 9.67 4.50 11.93
N LEU A 283 8.75 3.54 11.86
CA LEU A 283 7.62 3.48 10.92
C LEU A 283 6.32 3.75 11.65
N ASP A 284 5.42 4.53 11.04
CA ASP A 284 4.06 4.81 11.54
C ASP A 284 3.04 4.30 10.51
N GLY A 285 2.09 3.46 10.95
CA GLY A 285 1.20 2.69 10.07
C GLY A 285 -0.04 2.13 10.76
N GLU A 286 -0.91 1.49 9.98
CA GLU A 286 -2.11 0.79 10.48
C GLU A 286 -1.97 -0.72 10.31
N VAL A 287 -2.27 -1.50 11.34
CA VAL A 287 -2.44 -2.96 11.23
C VAL A 287 -3.86 -3.25 10.77
N VAL A 288 -3.98 -3.98 9.67
CA VAL A 288 -5.26 -4.28 9.00
C VAL A 288 -5.31 -5.77 8.71
N LEU A 289 -6.41 -6.44 9.06
CA LEU A 289 -6.74 -7.76 8.56
C LEU A 289 -7.56 -7.62 7.27
N LEU A 290 -7.21 -8.38 6.24
CA LEU A 290 -7.91 -8.37 4.96
C LEU A 290 -8.78 -9.62 4.78
N ASN A 291 -10.10 -9.42 4.73
CA ASN A 291 -11.11 -10.42 4.39
C ASN A 291 -11.58 -10.13 2.95
N ASP A 292 -11.37 -11.05 2.00
CA ASP A 292 -11.61 -10.82 0.56
C ASP A 292 -10.95 -9.55 -0.04
N ASN A 293 -9.80 -9.15 0.51
CA ASN A 293 -9.06 -7.90 0.23
C ASN A 293 -9.68 -6.61 0.78
N GLN A 294 -10.72 -6.70 1.63
CA GLN A 294 -11.33 -5.58 2.34
C GLN A 294 -10.91 -5.58 3.82
N PRO A 295 -10.75 -4.41 4.47
CA PRO A 295 -10.50 -4.33 5.91
C PRO A 295 -11.63 -4.96 6.74
N ASP A 296 -11.28 -5.80 7.71
CA ASP A 296 -12.24 -6.44 8.63
C ASP A 296 -11.80 -6.26 10.09
N PHE A 297 -12.30 -5.20 10.73
CA PHE A 297 -11.92 -4.83 12.10
C PHE A 297 -12.48 -5.78 13.16
N GLN A 298 -13.64 -6.40 12.91
CA GLN A 298 -14.22 -7.41 13.81
C GLN A 298 -13.33 -8.66 13.85
N LYS A 299 -12.93 -9.18 12.69
CA LYS A 299 -11.98 -10.31 12.62
C LYS A 299 -10.57 -9.95 13.10
N LEU A 300 -10.10 -8.71 12.92
CA LEU A 300 -8.80 -8.26 13.44
C LEU A 300 -8.72 -8.32 14.98
N GLN A 301 -9.83 -8.13 15.69
CA GLN A 301 -9.85 -8.32 17.14
C GLN A 301 -9.73 -9.79 17.55
N GLN A 302 -10.37 -10.66 16.79
CA GLN A 302 -10.33 -12.11 16.94
C GLN A 302 -9.22 -12.70 16.05
N TYR A 303 -8.06 -12.03 15.94
CA TYR A 303 -6.99 -12.44 15.01
C TYR A 303 -6.47 -13.86 15.30
N GLU A 304 -6.51 -14.27 16.57
CA GLU A 304 -6.13 -15.61 17.02
C GLU A 304 -7.01 -16.72 16.38
N ASP A 305 -8.30 -16.44 16.11
CA ASP A 305 -9.21 -17.32 15.34
C ASP A 305 -9.06 -17.14 13.81
N ASN A 306 -8.32 -16.12 13.36
CA ASN A 306 -8.29 -15.63 11.99
C ASN A 306 -6.89 -15.59 11.35
N TYR A 307 -5.91 -16.35 11.88
CA TYR A 307 -4.54 -16.44 11.35
C TYR A 307 -4.44 -16.82 9.85
N HIS A 308 -5.48 -17.45 9.29
CA HIS A 308 -5.57 -17.81 7.88
C HIS A 308 -5.84 -16.61 6.94
N LEU A 309 -6.23 -15.45 7.48
CA LEU A 309 -6.50 -14.24 6.70
C LEU A 309 -5.26 -13.32 6.63
N PRO A 310 -4.98 -12.67 5.48
CA PRO A 310 -3.82 -11.78 5.34
C PRO A 310 -3.83 -10.60 6.32
N LEU A 311 -2.94 -10.64 7.30
CA LEU A 311 -2.60 -9.50 8.15
C LEU A 311 -1.56 -8.60 7.44
N VAL A 312 -1.76 -7.29 7.48
CA VAL A 312 -0.93 -6.31 6.77
C VAL A 312 -0.66 -5.09 7.64
N TYR A 313 0.60 -4.63 7.67
CA TYR A 313 1.00 -3.36 8.23
C TYR A 313 1.12 -2.31 7.11
N TYR A 314 0.11 -1.44 7.01
CA TYR A 314 0.04 -0.34 6.04
C TYR A 314 0.78 0.89 6.58
N VAL A 315 2.08 0.99 6.29
CA VAL A 315 2.93 2.12 6.69
C VAL A 315 2.70 3.34 5.81
N PHE A 316 2.34 4.47 6.41
CA PHE A 316 2.10 5.74 5.70
C PHE A 316 3.16 6.81 5.97
N ASP A 317 3.92 6.72 7.06
CA ASP A 317 4.97 7.70 7.40
C ASP A 317 6.25 7.02 7.96
N LEU A 318 7.37 7.75 7.88
CA LEU A 318 8.70 7.32 8.29
C LEU A 318 9.35 8.44 9.12
N LEU A 319 9.53 8.19 10.41
CA LEU A 319 9.91 9.21 11.39
C LEU A 319 11.42 9.26 11.62
N ASN A 320 12.13 8.15 11.40
CA ASN A 320 13.59 8.08 11.46
C ASN A 320 14.13 7.04 10.47
N LEU A 321 15.31 7.27 9.91
CA LEU A 321 16.05 6.30 9.09
C LEU A 321 17.56 6.41 9.34
N ASP A 322 18.18 5.29 9.70
CA ASP A 322 19.61 5.12 10.03
C ASP A 322 20.13 6.20 11.01
N GLY A 323 19.32 6.51 12.03
CA GLY A 323 19.61 7.49 13.08
C GLY A 323 19.24 8.93 12.72
N LYS A 324 18.80 9.22 11.48
CA LYS A 324 18.38 10.56 11.05
C LYS A 324 16.90 10.76 11.30
N ASP A 325 16.56 11.72 12.16
CA ASP A 325 15.17 12.15 12.37
C ASP A 325 14.65 12.82 11.09
N LEU A 326 13.52 12.34 10.59
CA LEU A 326 12.89 12.82 9.36
C LEU A 326 11.68 13.71 9.64
N LYS A 327 11.23 13.86 10.89
CA LYS A 327 9.97 14.50 11.26
C LYS A 327 9.90 15.97 10.87
N THR A 328 11.05 16.64 10.74
CA THR A 328 11.17 18.05 10.29
C THR A 328 11.28 18.22 8.77
N LEU A 329 11.18 17.13 8.00
CA LEU A 329 11.04 17.15 6.54
C LEU A 329 9.56 17.21 6.13
N PRO A 330 9.23 17.82 4.99
CA PRO A 330 7.91 17.74 4.36
C PRO A 330 7.34 16.32 4.28
N LEU A 331 6.03 16.14 4.46
CA LEU A 331 5.38 14.83 4.38
C LEU A 331 5.65 14.11 3.04
N VAL A 332 5.59 14.81 1.91
CA VAL A 332 5.94 14.21 0.61
C VAL A 332 7.39 13.74 0.54
N ASP A 333 8.31 14.43 1.23
CA ASP A 333 9.72 14.02 1.32
C ASP A 333 9.87 12.74 2.17
N ARG A 334 9.14 12.64 3.29
CA ARG A 334 9.11 11.43 4.13
C ARG A 334 8.49 10.25 3.38
N LYS A 335 7.37 10.44 2.67
CA LYS A 335 6.73 9.39 1.85
C LYS A 335 7.59 8.95 0.65
N GLU A 336 8.32 9.85 0.00
CA GLU A 336 9.26 9.49 -1.07
C GLU A 336 10.42 8.61 -0.54
N ILE A 337 10.88 8.84 0.70
CA ILE A 337 11.90 8.01 1.36
C ILE A 337 11.28 6.67 1.80
N LEU A 338 10.11 6.70 2.45
CA LEU A 338 9.37 5.51 2.87
C LEU A 338 9.10 4.55 1.70
N LYS A 339 8.60 5.06 0.57
CA LYS A 339 8.32 4.22 -0.60
C LYS A 339 9.59 3.49 -1.08
N LYS A 340 10.73 4.19 -1.13
CA LYS A 340 12.02 3.58 -1.52
C LYS A 340 12.57 2.57 -0.50
N LEU A 341 12.16 2.67 0.75
CA LEU A 341 12.44 1.67 1.78
C LEU A 341 11.54 0.45 1.58
N THR A 342 10.22 0.63 1.44
CA THR A 342 9.27 -0.49 1.25
C THR A 342 9.44 -1.19 -0.09
N ASP A 343 9.76 -0.48 -1.18
CA ASP A 343 10.05 -1.05 -2.50
C ASP A 343 11.30 -1.97 -2.46
N LYS A 344 12.22 -1.73 -1.52
CA LYS A 344 13.41 -2.57 -1.29
C LYS A 344 13.16 -3.73 -0.34
N ILE A 345 12.29 -3.54 0.65
CA ILE A 345 11.85 -4.59 1.57
C ILE A 345 11.02 -5.62 0.77
N ASN A 346 10.13 -5.14 -0.10
CA ASN A 346 9.29 -5.94 -1.01
C ASN A 346 8.54 -7.10 -0.30
N ASP A 347 8.10 -6.83 0.93
CA ASP A 347 7.45 -7.81 1.79
C ASP A 347 5.91 -7.68 1.67
N PRO A 348 5.16 -8.79 1.51
CA PRO A 348 3.72 -8.75 1.32
C PRO A 348 2.94 -8.37 2.60
N VAL A 349 3.58 -8.39 3.77
CA VAL A 349 3.02 -8.00 5.07
C VAL A 349 3.24 -6.50 5.34
N ILE A 350 4.41 -5.95 4.99
CA ILE A 350 4.74 -4.53 5.23
C ILE A 350 4.55 -3.70 3.96
N ARG A 351 3.37 -3.08 3.82
CA ARG A 351 2.97 -2.36 2.61
C ARG A 351 2.99 -0.85 2.81
N TYR A 352 3.54 -0.13 1.83
CA TYR A 352 3.39 1.32 1.78
C TYR A 352 1.93 1.70 1.46
N SER A 353 1.33 2.53 2.32
CA SER A 353 0.03 3.15 2.10
C SER A 353 0.20 4.33 1.15
N ASP A 354 -0.20 4.10 -0.10
CA ASP A 354 -0.06 5.06 -1.19
C ASP A 354 -1.09 6.20 -1.10
N HIS A 355 -0.83 7.27 -1.85
CA HIS A 355 -1.63 8.48 -1.87
C HIS A 355 -1.88 8.95 -3.30
N ILE A 356 -2.89 9.80 -3.45
CA ILE A 356 -3.03 10.68 -4.61
C ILE A 356 -2.75 12.13 -4.23
N GLU A 357 -2.44 12.94 -5.23
CA GLU A 357 -2.30 14.40 -5.13
C GLU A 357 -3.61 15.06 -5.60
N GLU A 358 -3.95 16.23 -5.04
CA GLU A 358 -5.05 17.13 -5.47
C GLU A 358 -6.49 16.61 -5.34
N LYS A 359 -6.85 15.43 -5.88
CA LYS A 359 -8.23 15.03 -6.21
C LYS A 359 -9.01 14.30 -5.10
N GLY A 360 -9.04 14.86 -3.90
CA GLY A 360 -9.65 14.24 -2.72
C GLY A 360 -11.12 13.84 -2.89
N LYS A 361 -11.95 14.57 -3.65
CA LYS A 361 -13.38 14.22 -3.85
C LYS A 361 -13.58 12.94 -4.64
N ALA A 362 -12.90 12.82 -5.78
CA ALA A 362 -12.98 11.61 -6.61
C ALA A 362 -12.45 10.37 -5.87
N PHE A 363 -11.50 10.57 -4.96
CA PHE A 363 -10.94 9.50 -4.14
C PHE A 363 -11.81 9.13 -2.93
N PHE A 364 -12.51 10.09 -2.34
CA PHE A 364 -13.55 9.83 -1.34
C PHE A 364 -14.68 8.98 -1.92
N GLU A 365 -15.19 9.33 -3.10
CA GLU A 365 -16.20 8.52 -3.79
C GLU A 365 -15.65 7.15 -4.21
N MET A 366 -14.36 7.02 -4.55
CA MET A 366 -13.73 5.70 -4.77
C MET A 366 -13.64 4.87 -3.48
N ALA A 367 -13.37 5.49 -2.32
CA ALA A 367 -13.34 4.80 -1.02
C ALA A 367 -14.74 4.35 -0.61
N ARG A 368 -15.73 5.23 -0.76
CA ARG A 368 -17.17 4.98 -0.56
C ARG A 368 -17.69 3.81 -1.41
N ASN A 369 -17.42 3.83 -2.72
CA ASN A 369 -17.82 2.75 -3.64
C ASN A 369 -17.12 1.41 -3.35
N LYS A 370 -16.11 1.39 -2.48
CA LYS A 370 -15.46 0.16 -1.96
C LYS A 370 -15.87 -0.19 -0.53
N ASN A 371 -16.83 0.51 0.08
CA ASN A 371 -17.20 0.37 1.48
C ASN A 371 -16.02 0.52 2.46
N LEU A 372 -14.99 1.31 2.07
CA LEU A 372 -13.92 1.70 2.98
C LEU A 372 -14.41 2.81 3.93
N GLU A 373 -13.77 2.93 5.09
CA GLU A 373 -14.20 3.87 6.14
C GLU A 373 -14.22 5.33 5.67
N GLY A 374 -13.26 5.72 4.82
CA GLY A 374 -13.12 7.07 4.27
C GLY A 374 -11.70 7.33 3.77
N ILE A 375 -11.27 8.59 3.86
CA ILE A 375 -9.92 9.03 3.46
C ILE A 375 -9.26 9.90 4.54
N ILE A 376 -7.93 9.94 4.54
CA ILE A 376 -7.13 10.91 5.29
C ILE A 376 -6.52 11.90 4.30
N ALA A 377 -6.89 13.18 4.40
CA ALA A 377 -6.19 14.27 3.73
C ALA A 377 -5.00 14.69 4.59
N LYS A 378 -3.82 14.89 4.00
CA LYS A 378 -2.62 15.36 4.70
C LYS A 378 -1.94 16.47 3.90
N LYS A 379 -1.59 17.58 4.57
CA LYS A 379 -0.92 18.72 3.94
C LYS A 379 0.48 18.29 3.48
N ALA A 380 0.77 18.47 2.19
CA ALA A 380 1.91 17.88 1.51
C ALA A 380 3.28 18.32 2.09
N ASP A 381 3.36 19.56 2.58
CA ASP A 381 4.56 20.17 3.16
C ASP A 381 4.69 19.97 4.68
N SER A 382 3.72 19.33 5.34
CA SER A 382 3.66 19.26 6.81
C SER A 382 4.80 18.47 7.46
N GLU A 383 5.36 19.02 8.53
CA GLU A 383 6.22 18.33 9.50
C GLU A 383 5.36 17.40 10.40
N TYR A 384 6.00 16.42 11.05
CA TYR A 384 5.30 15.42 11.88
C TYR A 384 5.16 15.88 13.33
N ALA A 385 3.93 16.17 13.76
CA ALA A 385 3.61 16.65 15.11
C ALA A 385 3.38 15.48 16.09
N ASN A 386 4.44 15.04 16.77
CA ASN A 386 4.40 13.92 17.74
C ASN A 386 3.32 14.14 18.82
N GLY A 387 2.33 13.24 18.90
CA GLY A 387 1.34 13.18 19.99
C GLY A 387 0.24 14.25 19.99
N TYR A 388 0.17 15.13 19.01
CA TYR A 388 -0.85 16.19 18.94
C TYR A 388 -1.87 15.96 17.83
N ARG A 389 -3.12 16.43 18.04
CA ARG A 389 -4.13 16.54 17.00
C ARG A 389 -3.82 17.75 16.13
N SER A 390 -3.47 17.51 14.86
CA SER A 390 -3.07 18.56 13.91
C SER A 390 -4.18 18.87 12.92
N LYS A 391 -4.30 20.15 12.53
CA LYS A 391 -5.12 20.58 11.39
C LYS A 391 -4.46 20.33 10.03
N GLN A 392 -3.22 19.82 10.00
CA GLN A 392 -2.53 19.39 8.77
C GLN A 392 -2.84 17.94 8.37
N TRP A 393 -3.46 17.14 9.24
CA TRP A 393 -4.00 15.82 8.93
C TRP A 393 -5.50 15.86 9.22
N LEU A 394 -6.33 15.63 8.21
CA LEU A 394 -7.79 15.65 8.32
C LEU A 394 -8.33 14.26 7.98
N LYS A 395 -9.28 13.75 8.77
CA LYS A 395 -10.04 12.55 8.47
C LYS A 395 -11.41 12.92 7.91
N ILE A 396 -11.78 12.31 6.80
CA ILE A 396 -13.04 12.52 6.08
C ILE A 396 -13.69 11.15 6.00
N LYS A 397 -14.74 10.90 6.80
CA LYS A 397 -15.39 9.59 6.91
C LYS A 397 -16.54 9.47 5.92
N TYR A 398 -16.68 8.29 5.31
CA TYR A 398 -17.91 7.86 4.66
C TYR A 398 -18.77 7.04 5.64
N GLN A 399 -18.16 6.06 6.31
CA GLN A 399 -18.84 5.30 7.34
C GLN A 399 -18.89 6.10 8.64
N LEU A 400 -20.10 6.39 9.11
CA LEU A 400 -20.32 6.99 10.42
C LEU A 400 -19.99 5.95 11.51
N ASN A 401 -18.76 6.03 12.00
CA ASN A 401 -18.28 5.28 13.15
C ASN A 401 -17.84 6.22 14.29
N ARG A 402 -17.90 5.74 15.52
CA ARG A 402 -17.44 6.47 16.72
C ARG A 402 -16.82 5.51 17.72
N GLU A 403 -15.84 6.01 18.47
CA GLU A 403 -15.33 5.33 19.65
C GLU A 403 -16.23 5.69 20.84
N ALA A 404 -16.62 4.70 21.64
CA ALA A 404 -17.60 4.87 22.72
C ALA A 404 -17.16 4.11 23.97
N ILE A 405 -17.36 4.72 25.14
CA ILE A 405 -17.13 4.10 26.45
C ILE A 405 -18.31 3.20 26.79
N ILE A 406 -18.05 1.98 27.25
CA ILE A 406 -19.09 1.09 27.80
C ILE A 406 -19.30 1.47 29.28
N ALA A 407 -20.48 2.02 29.59
CA ALA A 407 -20.84 2.55 30.91
C ALA A 407 -21.86 1.67 31.67
N GLY A 408 -22.31 0.57 31.07
CA GLY A 408 -23.33 -0.32 31.61
C GLY A 408 -23.78 -1.37 30.59
N TYR A 409 -24.61 -2.31 31.02
CA TYR A 409 -25.33 -3.22 30.14
C TYR A 409 -26.74 -3.51 30.67
N THR A 410 -27.69 -3.76 29.78
CA THR A 410 -29.06 -4.15 30.15
C THR A 410 -29.17 -5.66 30.41
N LYS A 411 -30.13 -6.06 31.27
CA LYS A 411 -30.57 -7.45 31.37
C LYS A 411 -31.04 -7.98 29.99
N PRO A 412 -30.74 -9.24 29.63
CA PRO A 412 -31.17 -9.83 28.37
C PRO A 412 -32.68 -10.07 28.29
N ARG A 413 -33.17 -10.41 27.08
CA ARG A 413 -34.54 -10.84 26.79
C ARG A 413 -34.53 -12.02 25.83
N GLY A 414 -35.57 -12.86 25.89
CA GLY A 414 -35.73 -14.02 25.01
C GLY A 414 -34.58 -15.01 25.11
N SER A 415 -34.14 -15.55 23.97
CA SER A 415 -33.05 -16.53 23.89
C SER A 415 -31.64 -15.95 24.11
N ARG A 416 -31.49 -14.63 24.27
CA ARG A 416 -30.17 -14.02 24.47
C ARG A 416 -29.64 -14.30 25.88
N LYS A 417 -28.39 -14.77 25.94
CA LYS A 417 -27.64 -14.98 27.19
C LYS A 417 -26.79 -13.75 27.54
N HIS A 418 -26.30 -13.69 28.78
CA HIS A 418 -25.41 -12.65 29.31
C HIS A 418 -26.03 -11.25 29.43
N PHE A 419 -26.16 -10.49 28.36
CA PHE A 419 -26.69 -9.12 28.38
C PHE A 419 -27.55 -8.80 27.15
N GLY A 420 -28.45 -7.81 27.26
CA GLY A 420 -29.35 -7.40 26.17
C GLY A 420 -28.67 -6.44 25.18
N ALA A 421 -28.14 -5.34 25.70
CA ALA A 421 -27.48 -4.25 24.99
C ALA A 421 -26.45 -3.54 25.89
N LEU A 422 -25.38 -2.99 25.29
CA LEU A 422 -24.38 -2.15 25.95
C LEU A 422 -24.85 -0.70 26.03
N ILE A 423 -24.64 -0.03 27.16
CA ILE A 423 -24.87 1.40 27.36
C ILE A 423 -23.62 2.17 26.94
N LEU A 424 -23.77 3.10 26.00
CA LEU A 424 -22.67 3.82 25.36
C LEU A 424 -22.55 5.26 25.89
N ALA A 425 -21.31 5.73 26.06
CA ALA A 425 -21.00 7.07 26.51
C ALA A 425 -19.79 7.70 25.79
N GLN A 426 -19.65 9.02 25.92
CA GLN A 426 -18.44 9.77 25.58
C GLN A 426 -18.22 10.87 26.64
N TYR A 427 -17.02 11.44 26.71
CA TYR A 427 -16.78 12.63 27.52
C TYR A 427 -17.11 13.92 26.77
N GLU A 428 -17.77 14.85 27.46
CA GLU A 428 -17.94 16.24 27.04
C GLU A 428 -17.61 17.17 28.20
N LYS A 429 -16.57 18.00 28.06
CA LYS A 429 -16.11 18.94 29.11
C LYS A 429 -15.94 18.24 30.48
N ASN A 430 -15.23 17.10 30.49
CA ASN A 430 -15.02 16.20 31.64
C ASN A 430 -16.28 15.54 32.26
N LYS A 431 -17.49 15.73 31.71
CA LYS A 431 -18.70 14.99 32.11
C LYS A 431 -18.91 13.78 31.22
N LEU A 432 -19.35 12.66 31.79
CA LEU A 432 -19.73 11.47 31.03
C LEU A 432 -21.16 11.66 30.48
N VAL A 433 -21.31 11.66 29.16
CA VAL A 433 -22.58 11.88 28.45
C VAL A 433 -23.03 10.60 27.76
N TYR A 434 -24.31 10.25 27.92
CA TYR A 434 -24.93 9.07 27.31
C TYR A 434 -25.25 9.31 25.83
N ILE A 435 -24.77 8.42 24.96
CA ILE A 435 -24.91 8.55 23.48
C ILE A 435 -25.75 7.44 22.84
N GLY A 436 -26.50 6.67 23.63
CA GLY A 436 -27.35 5.58 23.16
C GLY A 436 -26.93 4.20 23.68
N HIS A 437 -27.50 3.14 23.11
CA HIS A 437 -27.18 1.76 23.47
C HIS A 437 -27.24 0.85 22.24
N THR A 438 -26.40 -0.19 22.21
CA THR A 438 -26.33 -1.15 21.09
C THR A 438 -26.61 -2.58 21.54
N GLY A 439 -27.54 -3.25 20.84
CA GLY A 439 -27.90 -4.66 21.02
C GLY A 439 -27.56 -5.54 19.81
N THR A 440 -26.72 -5.05 18.90
CA THR A 440 -26.42 -5.66 17.59
C THR A 440 -24.91 -5.64 17.35
N GLY A 441 -24.41 -6.52 16.48
CA GLY A 441 -22.97 -6.67 16.23
C GLY A 441 -22.24 -7.65 17.17
N PHE A 442 -22.97 -8.51 17.89
CA PHE A 442 -22.40 -9.54 18.77
C PHE A 442 -22.74 -10.95 18.26
N ASN A 443 -21.74 -11.82 18.13
CA ASN A 443 -21.94 -13.27 18.08
C ASN A 443 -22.04 -13.85 19.52
N GLN A 444 -22.34 -15.14 19.67
CA GLN A 444 -22.55 -15.76 21.00
C GLN A 444 -21.29 -15.71 21.88
N GLN A 445 -20.11 -15.89 21.28
CA GLN A 445 -18.82 -15.88 21.97
C GLN A 445 -18.47 -14.45 22.44
N MET A 446 -18.67 -13.44 21.58
CA MET A 446 -18.52 -12.01 21.94
C MET A 446 -19.42 -11.60 23.11
N LEU A 447 -20.67 -12.10 23.19
CA LEU A 447 -21.56 -11.83 24.34
C LEU A 447 -21.00 -12.38 25.65
N LYS A 448 -20.43 -13.59 25.63
CA LYS A 448 -19.80 -14.24 26.79
C LYS A 448 -18.55 -13.50 27.23
N ASP A 449 -17.65 -13.20 26.29
CA ASP A 449 -16.33 -12.63 26.59
C ASP A 449 -16.42 -11.17 27.06
N LEU A 450 -17.32 -10.38 26.44
CA LEU A 450 -17.64 -9.04 26.94
C LEU A 450 -18.24 -9.10 28.34
N TYR A 451 -19.19 -10.02 28.58
CA TYR A 451 -19.80 -10.14 29.89
C TYR A 451 -18.76 -10.44 30.98
N GLN A 452 -17.83 -11.36 30.71
CA GLN A 452 -16.70 -11.66 31.58
C GLN A 452 -15.78 -10.44 31.78
N LYS A 453 -15.36 -9.76 30.71
CA LYS A 453 -14.57 -8.50 30.79
C LYS A 453 -15.30 -7.38 31.54
N MET A 454 -16.63 -7.40 31.60
CA MET A 454 -17.44 -6.39 32.30
C MET A 454 -17.68 -6.69 33.79
N GLN A 455 -17.65 -7.95 34.25
CA GLN A 455 -17.97 -8.25 35.68
C GLN A 455 -17.06 -7.54 36.70
N PRO A 456 -15.72 -7.46 36.51
CA PRO A 456 -14.83 -6.75 37.44
C PRO A 456 -15.01 -5.22 37.47
N LEU A 457 -15.89 -4.67 36.62
CA LEU A 457 -16.14 -3.23 36.50
C LEU A 457 -17.52 -2.82 37.03
N VAL A 458 -18.32 -3.75 37.56
CA VAL A 458 -19.68 -3.47 38.05
C VAL A 458 -19.66 -2.48 39.22
N ILE A 459 -20.56 -1.51 39.17
CA ILE A 459 -20.79 -0.51 40.22
C ILE A 459 -22.30 -0.39 40.50
N GLU A 460 -22.66 -0.05 41.74
CA GLU A 460 -24.06 0.05 42.17
C GLU A 460 -24.78 1.26 41.54
N LYS A 461 -24.09 2.40 41.48
CA LYS A 461 -24.66 3.70 41.10
C LYS A 461 -24.29 4.04 39.66
N SER A 462 -25.20 4.73 38.97
CA SER A 462 -24.98 5.15 37.58
C SER A 462 -23.80 6.12 37.48
N PRO A 463 -22.91 6.00 36.47
CA PRO A 463 -21.78 6.91 36.27
C PRO A 463 -22.18 8.23 35.57
N PHE A 464 -23.47 8.41 35.26
CA PHE A 464 -24.02 9.61 34.62
C PHE A 464 -24.63 10.55 35.66
N SER A 465 -24.56 11.87 35.40
CA SER A 465 -25.25 12.89 36.20
C SER A 465 -26.76 12.94 35.99
N GLU A 466 -27.29 12.20 35.01
CA GLU A 466 -28.69 12.22 34.60
C GLU A 466 -29.30 10.81 34.63
N LYS A 467 -30.61 10.72 34.89
CA LYS A 467 -31.34 9.45 34.95
C LYS A 467 -31.60 8.92 33.53
N ILE A 468 -30.68 8.11 33.03
CA ILE A 468 -30.79 7.46 31.71
C ILE A 468 -32.03 6.54 31.66
N LYS A 469 -32.89 6.75 30.67
CA LYS A 469 -34.05 5.89 30.38
C LYS A 469 -33.63 4.73 29.48
N THR A 470 -33.96 3.50 29.88
CA THR A 470 -33.68 2.26 29.13
C THR A 470 -34.91 1.35 29.09
N ASN A 471 -34.94 0.41 28.15
CA ASN A 471 -36.03 -0.57 27.98
C ASN A 471 -35.97 -1.78 28.95
N MET A 472 -34.86 -1.93 29.67
CA MET A 472 -34.60 -3.00 30.63
C MET A 472 -33.73 -2.48 31.79
N PRO A 473 -33.76 -3.13 32.97
CA PRO A 473 -32.85 -2.84 34.07
C PRO A 473 -31.39 -2.91 33.63
N VAL A 474 -30.58 -1.95 34.12
CA VAL A 474 -29.17 -1.78 33.77
C VAL A 474 -28.29 -2.19 34.94
N THR A 475 -27.25 -2.98 34.65
CA THR A 475 -26.06 -3.09 35.51
C THR A 475 -25.08 -2.01 35.08
N TRP A 476 -24.71 -1.11 36.00
CA TRP A 476 -23.78 -0.01 35.72
C TRP A 476 -22.33 -0.47 35.79
N LEU A 477 -21.47 0.15 35.00
CA LEU A 477 -20.03 -0.14 34.98
C LEU A 477 -19.20 1.11 35.23
N LYS A 478 -18.06 0.92 35.88
CA LYS A 478 -16.95 1.88 35.90
C LYS A 478 -16.52 2.16 34.44
N PRO A 479 -16.60 3.41 33.95
CA PRO A 479 -16.25 3.75 32.58
C PRO A 479 -14.76 3.51 32.34
N ASN A 480 -14.43 2.39 31.68
CA ASN A 480 -13.04 1.95 31.49
C ASN A 480 -12.83 1.21 30.15
N LEU A 481 -13.82 0.44 29.69
CA LEU A 481 -13.77 -0.22 28.38
C LEU A 481 -14.17 0.76 27.27
N VAL A 482 -13.38 0.81 26.20
CA VAL A 482 -13.70 1.52 24.96
C VAL A 482 -14.08 0.52 23.88
N CYS A 483 -15.06 0.86 23.05
CA CYS A 483 -15.47 0.11 21.88
C CYS A 483 -15.59 1.02 20.64
N GLN A 484 -15.66 0.41 19.46
CA GLN A 484 -16.00 1.05 18.20
C GLN A 484 -17.43 0.66 17.82
N VAL A 485 -18.21 1.64 17.38
CA VAL A 485 -19.58 1.43 16.90
C VAL A 485 -19.79 2.11 15.55
N ASN A 486 -20.48 1.43 14.63
CA ASN A 486 -21.01 2.03 13.41
C ASN A 486 -22.45 2.46 13.66
N PHE A 487 -22.93 3.56 13.06
CA PHE A 487 -24.26 4.10 13.29
C PHE A 487 -24.80 4.79 12.02
N THR A 488 -26.12 5.01 11.92
CA THR A 488 -26.72 5.60 10.69
C THR A 488 -26.66 7.12 10.66
N GLU A 489 -26.81 7.77 11.82
CA GLU A 489 -26.75 9.22 12.01
C GLU A 489 -26.65 9.53 13.52
N ALA A 490 -26.19 10.74 13.87
CA ALA A 490 -26.24 11.24 15.25
C ALA A 490 -27.30 12.34 15.35
N THR A 491 -28.11 12.31 16.40
CA THR A 491 -29.11 13.35 16.68
C THR A 491 -28.47 14.63 17.23
N GLU A 492 -29.21 15.73 17.22
CA GLU A 492 -28.79 17.03 17.79
C GLU A 492 -28.42 16.92 19.28
N ASP A 493 -29.15 16.10 20.04
CA ASP A 493 -28.85 15.76 21.44
C ASP A 493 -27.74 14.69 21.61
N GLY A 494 -26.99 14.41 20.54
CA GLY A 494 -25.74 13.66 20.54
C GLY A 494 -25.86 12.13 20.52
N LYS A 495 -27.07 11.57 20.44
CA LYS A 495 -27.33 10.12 20.50
C LYS A 495 -27.15 9.48 19.12
N LEU A 496 -26.57 8.29 19.09
CA LEU A 496 -26.37 7.52 17.88
C LEU A 496 -27.66 6.76 17.52
N ARG A 497 -28.15 6.89 16.28
CA ARG A 497 -29.23 6.05 15.76
C ARG A 497 -28.67 4.76 15.15
N HIS A 498 -29.35 3.65 15.41
CA HIS A 498 -28.97 2.29 15.00
C HIS A 498 -27.49 1.92 15.24
N PRO A 499 -26.92 2.15 16.44
CA PRO A 499 -25.53 1.80 16.70
C PRO A 499 -25.35 0.27 16.69
N VAL A 500 -24.36 -0.20 15.93
CA VAL A 500 -23.93 -1.60 15.81
C VAL A 500 -22.53 -1.72 16.39
N TYR A 501 -22.32 -2.71 17.26
CA TYR A 501 -21.02 -2.97 17.88
C TYR A 501 -19.99 -3.54 16.89
N MET A 502 -18.83 -2.89 16.79
CA MET A 502 -17.71 -3.32 15.93
C MET A 502 -16.54 -3.91 16.72
N GLY A 503 -16.53 -3.80 18.05
CA GLY A 503 -15.52 -4.42 18.91
C GLY A 503 -14.85 -3.50 19.93
N LEU A 504 -13.98 -4.04 20.79
CA LEU A 504 -13.20 -3.31 21.80
C LEU A 504 -11.99 -2.58 21.20
N ARG A 505 -11.80 -1.33 21.62
CA ARG A 505 -10.61 -0.52 21.36
C ARG A 505 -9.63 -0.67 22.52
N GLU A 506 -9.07 -1.86 22.65
CA GLU A 506 -8.03 -2.18 23.65
C GLU A 506 -6.78 -1.29 23.50
N ASP A 507 -6.58 -0.69 22.31
CA ASP A 507 -5.54 0.31 22.03
C ASP A 507 -5.82 1.72 22.60
N LYS A 508 -6.99 1.97 23.20
CA LYS A 508 -7.43 3.31 23.62
C LYS A 508 -7.69 3.45 25.12
N ASN A 509 -7.35 4.62 25.65
CA ASN A 509 -7.75 5.02 26.99
C ASN A 509 -9.15 5.65 26.96
N PHE A 510 -10.04 5.26 27.87
CA PHE A 510 -11.40 5.82 27.99
C PHE A 510 -11.42 7.35 28.17
N LYS A 511 -10.37 7.94 28.74
CA LYS A 511 -10.23 9.40 28.89
C LYS A 511 -10.00 10.15 27.58
N GLU A 512 -9.65 9.47 26.50
CA GLU A 512 -9.46 10.08 25.17
C GLU A 512 -10.75 10.06 24.31
N VAL A 513 -11.82 9.46 24.82
CA VAL A 513 -13.09 9.24 24.10
C VAL A 513 -14.00 10.47 24.29
N GLU A 514 -13.63 11.56 23.65
CA GLU A 514 -14.40 12.81 23.63
C GLU A 514 -15.35 12.90 22.42
N LYS A 515 -16.37 13.76 22.51
CA LYS A 515 -17.21 14.15 21.35
C LYS A 515 -16.32 14.67 20.21
N GLU A 516 -16.33 13.99 19.06
CA GLU A 516 -15.67 14.51 17.86
C GLU A 516 -16.47 15.70 17.32
N THR A 517 -15.90 16.91 17.39
CA THR A 517 -16.42 18.10 16.71
C THR A 517 -15.80 18.21 15.31
N GLU A 518 -16.64 18.43 14.31
CA GLU A 518 -16.21 18.72 12.94
C GLU A 518 -15.61 20.14 12.85
N GLU A 519 -14.48 20.26 12.18
CA GLU A 519 -13.82 21.53 11.89
C GLU A 519 -14.10 21.93 10.44
N PRO A 520 -14.91 22.98 10.18
CA PRO A 520 -15.26 23.39 8.84
C PRO A 520 -14.03 23.85 8.05
N LEU A 521 -13.92 23.40 6.79
CA LEU A 521 -12.77 23.71 5.92
C LEU A 521 -12.42 25.22 5.85
N LYS A 522 -13.42 26.11 5.94
CA LYS A 522 -13.22 27.57 5.96
C LYS A 522 -12.35 28.05 7.15
N ASN A 523 -12.40 27.36 8.28
CA ASN A 523 -11.64 27.69 9.49
C ASN A 523 -10.18 27.19 9.43
N LEU A 524 -9.79 26.50 8.35
CA LEU A 524 -8.45 25.96 8.14
C LEU A 524 -7.57 26.87 7.26
N SER A 525 -8.14 27.79 6.48
CA SER A 525 -7.39 28.62 5.52
C SER A 525 -6.84 29.94 6.07
N MET A 526 -7.20 30.34 7.29
CA MET A 526 -6.81 31.64 7.85
C MET A 526 -5.65 31.56 8.86
N LYS A 527 -4.41 31.43 8.36
CA LYS A 527 -3.19 31.97 9.01
C LYS A 527 -1.96 31.96 8.09
N THR A 528 -2.02 32.71 6.99
CA THR A 528 -0.81 33.21 6.33
C THR A 528 -0.10 34.21 7.25
N VAL A 529 0.76 33.69 8.13
CA VAL A 529 1.60 34.52 9.01
C VAL A 529 2.50 35.39 8.13
N SER A 530 2.33 36.71 8.24
CA SER A 530 3.10 37.68 7.45
C SER A 530 4.59 37.51 7.72
N LYS A 531 5.40 37.45 6.65
CA LYS A 531 6.87 37.43 6.74
C LYS A 531 7.40 38.78 7.22
N LYS A 532 7.36 39.06 8.53
CA LYS A 532 8.25 40.06 9.13
C LYS A 532 9.66 39.48 9.23
N SER A 533 10.64 40.27 8.79
CA SER A 533 12.03 39.89 8.66
C SER A 533 12.73 39.83 10.02
N VAL A 534 13.26 38.66 10.39
CA VAL A 534 14.30 38.53 11.43
C VAL A 534 15.45 37.71 10.85
N SER A 535 16.57 38.38 10.57
CA SER A 535 17.77 37.78 10.00
C SER A 535 18.76 37.39 11.09
N LYS A 536 18.78 36.11 11.48
CA LYS A 536 19.94 35.45 12.12
C LYS A 536 19.96 33.96 11.75
N ALA A 537 21.14 33.35 11.76
CA ALA A 537 21.42 32.15 10.98
C ALA A 537 20.98 30.83 11.63
N LEU A 538 20.34 29.97 10.84
CA LEU A 538 20.22 28.52 11.06
C LEU A 538 20.55 27.75 9.76
N PRO A 539 21.05 26.50 9.84
CA PRO A 539 21.45 25.72 8.66
C PRO A 539 20.26 25.32 7.77
N LYS A 540 20.51 25.18 6.46
CA LYS A 540 19.46 25.04 5.43
C LYS A 540 18.92 23.61 5.32
N LYS A 541 17.59 23.44 5.48
CA LYS A 541 16.88 22.14 5.49
C LYS A 541 17.07 21.22 4.25
N LYS A 542 17.59 21.70 3.12
CA LYS A 542 17.62 20.93 1.85
C LYS A 542 18.69 19.83 1.79
N ASP A 543 19.76 19.92 2.57
CA ASP A 543 20.89 18.98 2.45
C ASP A 543 20.63 17.65 3.19
N ALA A 544 19.87 17.69 4.30
CA ALA A 544 19.48 16.50 5.06
C ALA A 544 18.79 15.44 4.19
N LYS A 545 17.82 15.82 3.34
CA LYS A 545 17.09 14.87 2.46
C LYS A 545 18.04 14.12 1.50
N LYS A 546 18.99 14.82 0.87
CA LYS A 546 20.00 14.18 0.01
C LYS A 546 20.87 13.19 0.80
N GLU A 547 21.22 13.56 2.02
CA GLU A 547 22.14 12.79 2.86
C GLU A 547 21.50 11.58 3.56
N VAL A 548 20.16 11.57 3.73
CA VAL A 548 19.38 10.38 4.10
C VAL A 548 19.36 9.40 2.92
N VAL A 549 18.90 9.86 1.74
CA VAL A 549 18.73 9.01 0.54
C VAL A 549 20.06 8.37 0.07
N LYS A 550 21.20 9.00 0.35
CA LYS A 550 22.54 8.48 0.04
C LYS A 550 23.02 7.38 1.01
N ALA A 551 22.51 7.33 2.24
CA ALA A 551 22.80 6.27 3.21
C ALA A 551 22.15 4.94 2.79
N ILE A 552 20.87 4.98 2.38
CA ILE A 552 20.09 3.83 1.88
C ILE A 552 20.74 3.14 0.66
N LYS A 553 21.71 3.76 0.00
CA LYS A 553 22.47 3.18 -1.13
C LYS A 553 23.83 2.58 -0.74
N LYS A 554 24.24 2.57 0.54
CA LYS A 554 25.56 2.08 0.98
C LYS A 554 25.57 0.82 1.86
N THR A 555 24.47 0.48 2.54
CA THR A 555 24.42 -0.62 3.51
C THR A 555 24.27 -2.02 2.87
N ALA A 556 25.06 -2.32 1.82
CA ALA A 556 24.83 -3.49 0.95
C ALA A 556 26.08 -4.29 0.52
N VAL A 557 27.24 -4.14 1.17
CA VAL A 557 28.38 -5.08 1.03
C VAL A 557 29.12 -5.24 2.36
N LYS A 558 29.01 -6.43 2.97
CA LYS A 558 30.07 -7.15 3.74
C LYS A 558 29.50 -8.39 4.45
N SER A 559 29.50 -9.54 3.77
CA SER A 559 29.26 -10.85 4.40
C SER A 559 29.77 -12.00 3.50
N SER A 560 31.09 -12.15 3.42
CA SER A 560 31.73 -13.37 2.89
C SER A 560 33.11 -13.53 3.55
N THR A 561 33.27 -14.60 4.32
CA THR A 561 34.54 -14.98 4.96
C THR A 561 35.55 -15.50 3.93
N LYS A 562 36.84 -15.37 4.24
CA LYS A 562 37.96 -15.69 3.35
C LYS A 562 38.50 -17.10 3.69
N PRO A 563 38.44 -18.09 2.78
CA PRO A 563 39.14 -19.35 2.97
C PRO A 563 40.64 -19.17 2.71
N THR A 564 41.49 -19.43 3.69
CA THR A 564 42.95 -19.46 3.52
C THR A 564 43.40 -20.84 3.04
N ALA A 565 43.78 -20.95 1.77
CA ALA A 565 44.43 -22.14 1.23
C ALA A 565 45.96 -22.06 1.49
N ALA A 566 46.50 -23.04 2.22
CA ALA A 566 47.93 -23.22 2.39
C ALA A 566 48.39 -24.47 1.62
N LYS A 567 49.35 -24.31 0.70
CA LYS A 567 50.07 -25.42 0.06
C LYS A 567 51.30 -25.78 0.89
N SER A 568 51.63 -27.07 0.99
CA SER A 568 52.98 -27.53 1.32
C SER A 568 53.21 -28.95 0.76
N THR A 569 54.46 -29.29 0.47
CA THR A 569 54.87 -30.51 -0.25
C THR A 569 55.78 -31.42 0.59
N LYS A 570 55.65 -32.73 0.42
CA LYS A 570 56.70 -33.73 0.73
C LYS A 570 57.70 -33.80 -0.43
N LYS A 571 58.94 -34.30 -0.32
CA LYS A 571 60.00 -34.41 0.74
C LYS A 571 61.31 -34.73 -0.07
N PRO A 572 62.55 -34.63 0.46
CA PRO A 572 63.14 -35.60 1.41
C PRO A 572 63.67 -34.90 2.69
N ALA A 573 64.11 -35.56 3.77
CA ALA A 573 65.02 -36.71 3.80
C ALA A 573 64.77 -37.74 4.95
N SER A 574 65.70 -38.70 4.99
CA SER A 574 66.06 -39.77 5.93
C SER A 574 65.44 -39.86 7.35
N SER A 575 65.22 -41.13 7.75
CA SER A 575 65.41 -41.80 9.08
C SER A 575 64.95 -41.14 10.40
N LYS A 576 64.69 -41.88 11.50
CA LYS A 576 64.87 -43.32 11.85
C LYS A 576 63.61 -43.91 12.53
N GLU A 577 63.46 -45.25 12.49
CA GLU A 577 62.87 -46.16 13.53
C GLU A 577 61.40 -45.89 14.00
N ILE A 578 60.54 -46.81 14.51
CA ILE A 578 60.40 -48.28 14.68
C ILE A 578 58.86 -48.51 14.96
N ASN A 579 58.13 -49.63 14.81
CA ASN A 579 58.37 -51.08 14.66
C ASN A 579 57.30 -51.73 13.73
N HIS A 580 57.15 -53.07 13.75
CA HIS A 580 56.16 -53.86 12.98
C HIS A 580 54.84 -54.21 13.71
N LYS A 581 53.74 -54.38 12.93
CA LYS A 581 52.99 -55.65 12.69
C LYS A 581 51.82 -55.37 11.70
N LYS A 582 51.65 -56.11 10.58
CA LYS A 582 51.00 -57.43 10.38
C LYS A 582 49.48 -57.43 10.66
N LEU A 583 48.57 -57.97 9.81
CA LEU A 583 48.67 -58.60 8.47
C LEU A 583 47.26 -58.85 7.83
N LYS A 584 47.19 -59.04 6.49
CA LYS A 584 46.06 -59.63 5.66
C LYS A 584 44.72 -58.85 5.63
N LYS A 585 43.95 -58.73 4.53
CA LYS A 585 43.55 -59.55 3.32
C LYS A 585 42.30 -60.44 3.51
N SER A 586 41.19 -60.07 2.84
CA SER A 586 40.38 -60.86 1.86
C SER A 586 39.16 -59.99 1.41
N THR A 587 38.77 -59.88 0.13
CA THR A 587 37.94 -60.80 -0.73
C THR A 587 36.58 -61.16 -0.12
N SER A 588 35.44 -61.18 -0.83
CA SER A 588 35.10 -60.97 -2.27
C SER A 588 33.57 -60.84 -2.45
N GLU A 589 33.09 -60.41 -3.64
CA GLU A 589 31.92 -60.91 -4.46
C GLU A 589 30.55 -61.26 -3.79
N LEU A 590 29.35 -61.28 -4.45
CA LEU A 590 28.81 -60.90 -5.78
C LEU A 590 27.24 -60.91 -5.72
N VAL A 591 26.56 -60.28 -6.70
CA VAL A 591 25.19 -60.61 -7.22
C VAL A 591 23.92 -60.27 -6.38
N SER A 592 22.79 -60.13 -7.10
CA SER A 592 21.39 -59.76 -6.70
C SER A 592 20.43 -60.95 -6.99
N PRO A 593 19.08 -60.86 -7.22
CA PRO A 593 18.04 -59.83 -6.97
C PRO A 593 16.71 -60.40 -6.34
N ASP A 594 15.62 -59.60 -6.36
CA ASP A 594 14.17 -59.94 -6.22
C ASP A 594 13.67 -60.60 -4.90
N ASP A 595 12.38 -60.66 -4.48
CA ASP A 595 11.07 -60.50 -5.16
C ASP A 595 9.88 -60.19 -4.17
N LYS A 596 8.71 -59.79 -4.71
CA LYS A 596 7.27 -59.84 -4.25
C LYS A 596 6.79 -59.78 -2.77
N GLY A 597 5.65 -59.09 -2.60
CA GLY A 597 4.50 -59.51 -1.77
C GLY A 597 3.93 -58.48 -0.78
N ASP A 598 2.62 -58.40 -0.44
CA ASP A 598 1.31 -58.38 -1.15
C ASP A 598 0.19 -58.17 -0.07
N LYS A 599 -1.06 -57.82 -0.46
CA LYS A 599 -2.32 -57.75 0.35
C LYS A 599 -2.45 -56.54 1.31
N THR A 600 -3.40 -55.58 1.23
CA THR A 600 -4.76 -55.39 0.62
C THR A 600 -5.94 -55.74 1.57
N ILE A 601 -7.14 -55.14 1.32
CA ILE A 601 -8.49 -55.37 1.94
C ILE A 601 -8.75 -54.64 3.28
N LEU A 602 -9.89 -53.98 3.61
CA LEU A 602 -11.07 -53.38 2.91
C LEU A 602 -11.66 -52.29 3.88
N VAL A 603 -12.07 -51.08 3.46
CA VAL A 603 -13.45 -50.63 3.07
C VAL A 603 -14.57 -50.82 4.11
N GLU A 604 -15.27 -49.72 4.46
CA GLU A 604 -16.75 -49.61 4.46
C GLU A 604 -17.22 -48.14 4.57
N LYS A 605 -18.53 -47.90 4.40
CA LYS A 605 -19.17 -46.57 4.24
C LYS A 605 -19.84 -46.07 5.53
N ARG A 606 -19.89 -44.75 5.72
CA ARG A 606 -21.17 -44.00 5.86
C ARG A 606 -20.97 -42.50 5.69
#